data_AF-A0A559M6V1-F1
#
_entry.id   AF-A0A559M6V1-F1
#
_cell.length_a   1.000
_cell.length_b   1.000
_cell.length_c   1.000
_cell.angle_alpha   90.00
_cell.angle_beta   90.00
_cell.angle_gamma   90.00
#
_symmetry.space_group_name_H-M   'P 1'
#
loop_
_entity.id
_entity.type
_entity.pdbx_description
1 polymer ?
#
loop_
_entity_poly.entity_id
_entity_poly.type
_entity_poly.pdbx_seq_one_letter_code
_entity_poly.pdbx_strand_id
1 'polypeptide(L)'
;NGTLGMAWGSGAANFPYLITPDSALQSQAIADHSRYESILDNYADSQIKALASLPEITAIVFVNADSGEGYISVDGNEGDRNNLTLWHSGDALIKNISSMCNNTIVVIHSTGPTLVSEWYDSPNVTAILWAGIPGQESGNSITDVLYGKVNPAARTPFTWGKTRESYGTDILYEPNNGQGAPQVDFTEGVFIDYRGFDKSNATPIYEFGYGLSYTTFNYSNLVITSANAGNYTPTVGTTASAPVLGNFSTNLADYLFPNASFRYVPEYIYPYLNTTDAKAASADPSYGQTAAELLPPHATDGSPQALLAAGGAPGGNPALWDVLYTVNATITNTGSLGGEEVPQLYISLGGPNDPKVLLRGFERLSINAGESATFSADVLRRDVSNWDPVAQNWFISSYPKIAYVGPSSRKFVLSGTLQ
;
A
#
# COMPACT_ATOMS: atom_id res chain seq x y z
N ASN A 1 -14.45 11.08 14.35
CA ASN A 1 -14.43 12.03 15.49
C ASN A 1 -13.06 12.02 16.14
N GLY A 2 -12.41 13.17 16.29
CA GLY A 2 -11.06 13.28 16.88
C GLY A 2 -9.92 12.90 15.92
N THR A 3 -8.76 12.55 16.47
CA THR A 3 -7.60 12.11 15.67
C THR A 3 -7.87 10.77 14.99
N LEU A 4 -7.42 10.61 13.75
CA LEU A 4 -7.54 9.35 13.01
C LEU A 4 -6.35 8.44 13.34
N GLY A 5 -6.51 7.62 14.39
CA GLY A 5 -5.51 6.62 14.78
C GLY A 5 -5.65 5.28 14.04
N MET A 6 -6.85 4.96 13.54
CA MET A 6 -7.18 3.71 12.82
C MET A 6 -8.38 3.95 11.91
N ALA A 7 -8.41 3.31 10.73
CA ALA A 7 -9.58 3.22 9.86
C ALA A 7 -10.63 2.24 10.43
N TRP A 8 -11.83 2.16 9.82
CA TRP A 8 -12.90 1.27 10.28
C TRP A 8 -12.94 -0.10 9.57
N GLY A 9 -13.60 -1.08 10.20
CA GLY A 9 -13.84 -2.41 9.63
C GLY A 9 -13.19 -3.54 10.44
N SER A 10 -13.12 -4.73 9.85
CA SER A 10 -12.54 -5.92 10.49
C SER A 10 -11.02 -5.83 10.69
N GLY A 11 -10.34 -4.97 9.93
CA GLY A 11 -8.90 -4.68 10.08
C GLY A 11 -8.52 -3.85 11.31
N ALA A 12 -9.47 -3.61 12.22
CA ALA A 12 -9.28 -2.78 13.40
C ALA A 12 -8.93 -3.57 14.67
N ALA A 13 -8.39 -2.87 15.67
CA ALA A 13 -8.15 -3.37 17.02
C ALA A 13 -8.59 -2.34 18.07
N ASN A 14 -8.97 -2.82 19.26
CA ASN A 14 -9.24 -1.92 20.38
C ASN A 14 -7.93 -1.29 20.87
N PHE A 15 -7.91 0.03 20.95
CA PHE A 15 -6.78 0.76 21.51
C PHE A 15 -6.64 0.48 23.01
N PRO A 16 -5.44 0.11 23.51
CA PRO A 16 -5.20 0.12 24.96
C PRO A 16 -5.21 1.55 25.51
N TYR A 17 -4.79 2.50 24.67
CA TYR A 17 -4.88 3.94 24.83
C TYR A 17 -4.65 4.60 23.45
N LEU A 18 -4.89 5.90 23.33
CA LEU A 18 -4.56 6.66 22.13
C LEU A 18 -4.02 8.03 22.53
N ILE A 19 -2.72 8.24 22.34
CA ILE A 19 -2.09 9.54 22.60
C ILE A 19 -2.44 10.48 21.45
N THR A 20 -3.20 11.53 21.73
CA THR A 20 -3.59 12.52 20.71
C THR A 20 -2.43 13.49 20.44
N PRO A 21 -2.32 14.04 19.22
CA PRO A 21 -1.36 15.10 18.93
C PRO A 21 -1.45 16.29 19.88
N ASP A 22 -2.66 16.68 20.27
CA ASP A 22 -2.89 17.74 21.26
C ASP A 22 -2.18 17.46 22.59
N SER A 23 -2.39 16.28 23.18
CA SER A 23 -1.79 15.92 24.47
C SER A 23 -0.25 15.87 24.44
N ALA A 24 0.33 15.32 23.36
CA ALA A 24 1.77 15.19 23.22
C ALA A 24 2.45 16.54 22.94
N LEU A 25 1.89 17.35 22.04
CA LEU A 25 2.41 18.68 21.72
C LEU A 25 2.27 19.65 22.90
N GLN A 26 1.15 19.60 23.63
CA GLN A 26 1.00 20.38 24.86
C GLN A 26 2.08 20.02 25.88
N SER A 27 2.33 18.73 26.08
CA SER A 27 3.37 18.25 27.02
C SER A 27 4.76 18.71 26.60
N GLN A 28 5.10 18.61 25.31
CA GLN A 28 6.36 19.10 24.75
C GLN A 28 6.49 20.62 24.91
N ALA A 29 5.44 21.38 24.57
CA ALA A 29 5.44 22.84 24.70
C ALA A 29 5.63 23.29 26.15
N ILE A 30 4.98 22.63 27.12
CA ILE A 30 5.16 22.92 28.55
C ILE A 30 6.61 22.65 28.97
N ALA A 31 7.21 21.53 28.53
CA ALA A 31 8.60 21.20 28.82
C ALA A 31 9.59 22.24 28.26
N ASP A 32 9.28 22.81 27.09
CA ASP A 32 10.08 23.84 26.42
C ASP A 32 9.73 25.27 26.89
N HIS A 33 8.85 25.43 27.88
CA HIS A 33 8.32 26.72 28.35
C HIS A 33 7.67 27.57 27.24
N SER A 34 7.09 26.91 26.23
CA SER A 34 6.33 27.54 25.15
C SER A 34 4.87 27.74 25.55
N ARG A 35 4.25 28.83 25.08
CA ARG A 35 2.80 29.02 25.16
C ARG A 35 2.12 27.99 24.25
N TYR A 36 1.12 27.30 24.77
CA TYR A 36 0.32 26.33 24.00
C TYR A 36 -1.17 26.59 24.19
N GLU A 37 -1.88 26.70 23.09
CA GLU A 37 -3.34 26.76 23.03
C GLU A 37 -3.82 25.92 21.85
N SER A 38 -4.93 25.21 22.03
CA SER A 38 -5.52 24.37 21.00
C SER A 38 -7.01 24.63 20.83
N ILE A 39 -7.47 24.54 19.58
CA ILE A 39 -8.88 24.60 19.21
C ILE A 39 -9.18 23.28 18.50
N LEU A 40 -9.95 22.42 19.16
CA LEU A 40 -10.20 21.04 18.73
C LEU A 40 -11.56 20.89 18.00
N ASP A 41 -12.04 21.98 17.40
CA ASP A 41 -13.27 22.06 16.61
C ASP A 41 -12.99 22.81 15.30
N ASN A 42 -13.08 22.09 14.18
CA ASN A 42 -12.83 22.61 12.84
C ASN A 42 -13.79 23.74 12.43
N TYR A 43 -14.93 23.89 13.11
CA TYR A 43 -15.98 24.85 12.78
C TYR A 43 -15.99 26.08 13.71
N ALA A 44 -15.04 26.16 14.66
CA ALA A 44 -14.93 27.26 15.61
C ALA A 44 -14.24 28.50 15.01
N ASP A 45 -14.75 28.99 13.87
CA ASP A 45 -14.13 30.03 13.04
C ASP A 45 -13.73 31.29 13.83
N SER A 46 -14.56 31.74 14.77
CA SER A 46 -14.28 32.97 15.54
C SER A 46 -13.09 32.80 16.49
N GLN A 47 -12.97 31.63 17.11
CA GLN A 47 -11.89 31.27 18.02
C GLN A 47 -10.61 31.03 17.23
N ILE A 48 -10.71 30.29 16.12
CA ILE A 48 -9.59 30.02 15.21
C ILE A 48 -9.02 31.33 14.72
N LYS A 49 -9.86 32.24 14.24
CA LYS A 49 -9.44 33.57 13.80
C LYS A 49 -8.76 34.37 14.91
N ALA A 50 -9.34 34.38 16.12
CA ALA A 50 -8.77 35.11 17.25
C ALA A 50 -7.38 34.60 17.62
N LEU A 51 -7.17 33.27 17.63
CA LEU A 51 -5.89 32.66 17.97
C LEU A 51 -4.88 32.76 16.82
N ALA A 52 -5.29 32.46 15.59
CA ALA A 52 -4.45 32.45 14.39
C ALA A 52 -4.02 33.87 13.92
N SER A 53 -4.59 34.92 14.50
CA SER A 53 -4.22 36.32 14.20
C SER A 53 -3.27 36.91 15.25
N LEU A 54 -2.88 36.17 16.28
CA LEU A 54 -1.88 36.63 17.24
C LEU A 54 -0.48 36.72 16.60
N PRO A 55 0.38 37.64 17.04
CA PRO A 55 1.75 37.71 16.55
C PRO A 55 2.59 36.51 17.02
N GLU A 56 3.62 36.17 16.24
CA GLU A 56 4.64 35.15 16.58
C GLU A 56 4.09 33.75 16.87
N ILE A 57 3.01 33.36 16.20
CA ILE A 57 2.43 32.03 16.32
C ILE A 57 3.02 31.05 15.29
N THR A 58 3.05 29.78 15.66
CA THR A 58 3.18 28.66 14.72
C THR A 58 1.87 27.87 14.78
N ALA A 59 1.11 27.87 13.68
CA ALA A 59 -0.16 27.14 13.63
C ALA A 59 0.09 25.73 13.12
N ILE A 60 -0.24 24.71 13.91
CA ILE A 60 -0.16 23.30 13.49
C ILE A 60 -1.59 22.78 13.28
N VAL A 61 -1.96 22.56 12.03
CA VAL A 61 -3.32 22.20 11.61
C VAL A 61 -3.37 20.71 11.34
N PHE A 62 -4.13 19.98 12.17
CA PHE A 62 -4.37 18.54 11.99
C PHE A 62 -5.68 18.33 11.22
N VAL A 63 -5.61 17.58 10.12
CA VAL A 63 -6.76 17.24 9.27
C VAL A 63 -6.75 15.74 8.95
N ASN A 64 -7.90 15.21 8.51
CA ASN A 64 -7.98 13.80 8.15
C ASN A 64 -8.91 13.52 6.97
N ALA A 65 -8.82 12.29 6.45
CA ALA A 65 -9.80 11.67 5.56
C ALA A 65 -9.80 10.16 5.81
N ASP A 66 -10.98 9.58 6.03
CA ASP A 66 -11.12 8.21 6.50
C ASP A 66 -11.81 7.31 5.48
N SER A 67 -11.66 5.99 5.63
CA SER A 67 -12.30 4.94 4.83
C SER A 67 -12.24 3.60 5.57
N GLY A 68 -12.90 2.57 5.05
CA GLY A 68 -12.83 1.25 5.68
C GLY A 68 -13.62 0.16 4.96
N GLU A 69 -14.04 -0.85 5.69
CA GLU A 69 -14.77 -1.99 5.12
C GLU A 69 -16.25 -1.66 4.84
N GLY A 70 -16.79 -2.18 3.73
CA GLY A 70 -18.09 -1.80 3.17
C GLY A 70 -19.33 -2.16 3.98
N TYR A 71 -19.21 -2.95 5.06
CA TYR A 71 -20.34 -3.23 5.95
C TYR A 71 -20.64 -2.08 6.93
N ILE A 72 -19.78 -1.04 6.97
CA ILE A 72 -19.97 0.18 7.76
C ILE A 72 -20.06 1.37 6.81
N SER A 73 -21.10 2.19 6.99
CA SER A 73 -21.25 3.47 6.31
C SER A 73 -21.03 4.63 7.28
N VAL A 74 -20.14 5.55 6.92
CA VAL A 74 -19.86 6.77 7.71
C VAL A 74 -20.08 7.99 6.82
N ASP A 75 -21.06 8.83 7.17
CA ASP A 75 -21.42 10.04 6.41
C ASP A 75 -21.67 9.75 4.90
N GLY A 76 -22.31 8.61 4.61
CA GLY A 76 -22.61 8.15 3.26
C GLY A 76 -21.42 7.51 2.52
N ASN A 77 -20.25 7.39 3.13
CA ASN A 77 -19.13 6.62 2.58
C ASN A 77 -19.29 5.14 2.96
N GLU A 78 -19.67 4.30 2.01
CA GLU A 78 -19.96 2.86 2.22
C GLU A 78 -18.68 2.03 2.12
N GLY A 79 -17.79 2.17 3.10
CA GLY A 79 -16.43 1.64 3.06
C GLY A 79 -15.51 2.47 2.17
N ASP A 80 -15.79 2.49 0.86
CA ASP A 80 -15.08 3.33 -0.11
C ASP A 80 -15.37 4.82 0.13
N ARG A 81 -14.36 5.67 -0.06
CA ARG A 81 -14.54 7.13 0.03
C ARG A 81 -15.34 7.64 -1.14
N ASN A 82 -16.31 8.52 -0.93
CA ASN A 82 -17.07 9.17 -2.01
C ASN A 82 -16.24 10.21 -2.78
N ASN A 83 -15.18 10.74 -2.19
CA ASN A 83 -14.28 11.73 -2.80
C ASN A 83 -12.85 11.62 -2.25
N LEU A 84 -11.97 12.47 -2.76
CA LEU A 84 -10.56 12.55 -2.35
C LEU A 84 -10.25 13.84 -1.57
N THR A 85 -11.24 14.54 -1.03
CA THR A 85 -11.00 15.76 -0.23
C THR A 85 -10.76 15.43 1.23
N LEU A 86 -10.33 16.40 2.02
CA LEU A 86 -10.27 16.25 3.47
C LEU A 86 -11.69 16.23 4.06
N TRP A 87 -11.88 15.43 5.12
CA TRP A 87 -13.13 15.37 5.86
C TRP A 87 -13.26 16.57 6.82
N HIS A 88 -14.46 16.78 7.34
CA HIS A 88 -14.74 17.78 8.38
C HIS A 88 -14.26 19.19 8.02
N SER A 89 -14.48 19.60 6.76
CA SER A 89 -14.07 20.90 6.20
C SER A 89 -12.56 21.19 6.31
N GLY A 90 -11.71 20.16 6.32
CA GLY A 90 -10.26 20.32 6.49
C GLY A 90 -9.61 21.27 5.48
N ASP A 91 -10.01 21.21 4.20
CA ASP A 91 -9.49 22.11 3.17
C ASP A 91 -9.84 23.59 3.45
N ALA A 92 -11.06 23.86 3.90
CA ALA A 92 -11.49 25.22 4.25
C ALA A 92 -10.78 25.73 5.51
N LEU A 93 -10.56 24.85 6.51
CA LEU A 93 -9.83 25.16 7.73
C LEU A 93 -8.38 25.59 7.42
N ILE A 94 -7.68 24.84 6.57
CA ILE A 94 -6.29 25.14 6.18
C ILE A 94 -6.22 26.49 5.45
N LYS A 95 -7.12 26.73 4.49
CA LYS A 95 -7.17 28.00 3.77
C LYS A 95 -7.47 29.18 4.69
N ASN A 96 -8.39 29.01 5.64
CA ASN A 96 -8.72 30.05 6.61
C ASN A 96 -7.49 30.39 7.46
N ILE A 97 -6.86 29.40 8.10
CA ILE A 97 -5.69 29.61 8.97
C ILE A 97 -4.50 30.19 8.19
N SER A 98 -4.16 29.61 7.04
CA SER A 98 -3.02 30.08 6.23
C SER A 98 -3.25 31.48 5.65
N SER A 99 -4.48 31.98 5.57
CA SER A 99 -4.73 33.39 5.21
C SER A 99 -4.37 34.39 6.32
N MET A 100 -4.24 33.92 7.57
CA MET A 100 -4.03 34.75 8.76
C MET A 100 -2.66 34.50 9.43
N CYS A 101 -2.13 33.28 9.33
CA CYS A 101 -0.87 32.85 9.93
C CYS A 101 0.16 32.51 8.86
N ASN A 102 1.29 33.21 8.84
CA ASN A 102 2.37 33.02 7.86
C ASN A 102 3.29 31.82 8.16
N ASN A 103 3.10 31.15 9.30
CA ASN A 103 3.81 29.92 9.65
C ASN A 103 2.81 28.82 10.00
N THR A 104 2.16 28.30 8.96
CA THR A 104 1.16 27.23 9.07
C THR A 104 1.77 25.89 8.67
N ILE A 105 1.79 24.93 9.58
CA ILE A 105 2.20 23.55 9.37
C ILE A 105 0.94 22.68 9.26
N VAL A 106 0.81 21.87 8.22
CA VAL A 106 -0.32 20.96 8.04
C VAL A 106 0.12 19.52 8.30
N VAL A 107 -0.65 18.79 9.12
CA VAL A 107 -0.47 17.34 9.35
C VAL A 107 -1.73 16.61 8.91
N ILE A 108 -1.58 15.66 7.99
CA ILE A 108 -2.67 14.85 7.43
C ILE A 108 -2.60 13.43 7.99
N HIS A 109 -3.66 13.00 8.67
CA HIS A 109 -3.91 11.58 8.94
C HIS A 109 -4.93 11.04 7.93
N SER A 110 -4.56 10.11 7.06
CA SER A 110 -5.51 9.59 6.05
C SER A 110 -5.20 8.17 5.61
N THR A 111 -6.22 7.47 5.13
CA THR A 111 -6.12 6.12 4.56
C THR A 111 -5.41 6.06 3.21
N GLY A 112 -5.26 7.21 2.53
CA GLY A 112 -4.61 7.33 1.23
C GLY A 112 -4.48 8.80 0.81
N PRO A 113 -4.22 9.08 -0.47
CA PRO A 113 -4.03 10.45 -0.93
C PRO A 113 -5.31 11.26 -0.78
N THR A 114 -5.13 12.56 -0.53
CA THR A 114 -6.17 13.58 -0.65
C THR A 114 -5.74 14.66 -1.64
N LEU A 115 -6.69 15.43 -2.16
CA LEU A 115 -6.41 16.55 -3.05
C LEU A 115 -5.92 17.74 -2.21
N VAL A 116 -4.64 18.09 -2.37
CA VAL A 116 -4.01 19.24 -1.70
C VAL A 116 -3.84 20.43 -2.63
N SER A 117 -4.33 20.31 -3.87
CA SER A 117 -4.09 21.23 -5.00
C SER A 117 -4.53 22.67 -4.75
N GLU A 118 -5.45 22.91 -3.81
CA GLU A 118 -6.02 24.23 -3.57
C GLU A 118 -5.28 25.04 -2.49
N TRP A 119 -4.28 24.47 -1.81
CA TRP A 119 -3.61 25.14 -0.69
C TRP A 119 -2.13 24.76 -0.49
N TYR A 120 -1.62 23.69 -1.12
CA TYR A 120 -0.25 23.21 -0.88
C TYR A 120 0.86 24.22 -1.23
N ASP A 121 0.60 25.13 -2.17
CA ASP A 121 1.53 26.15 -2.67
C ASP A 121 1.30 27.53 -2.04
N SER A 122 0.43 27.62 -1.05
CA SER A 122 0.27 28.83 -0.25
C SER A 122 1.60 29.20 0.41
N PRO A 123 2.09 30.45 0.26
CA PRO A 123 3.38 30.87 0.83
C PRO A 123 3.39 30.84 2.38
N ASN A 124 2.20 30.79 2.99
CA ASN A 124 2.00 30.75 4.42
C ASN A 124 1.91 29.32 4.97
N VAL A 125 1.79 28.31 4.10
CA VAL A 125 1.91 26.89 4.46
C VAL A 125 3.39 26.51 4.35
N THR A 126 4.05 26.43 5.49
CA THR A 126 5.52 26.28 5.57
C THR A 126 5.98 24.82 5.59
N ALA A 127 5.09 23.90 5.99
CA ALA A 127 5.35 22.47 5.93
C ALA A 127 4.04 21.66 5.81
N ILE A 128 4.12 20.51 5.14
CA ILE A 128 3.03 19.54 5.02
C ILE A 128 3.60 18.16 5.35
N LEU A 129 2.97 17.46 6.28
CA LEU A 129 3.33 16.12 6.70
C LEU A 129 2.13 15.19 6.51
N TRP A 130 2.35 14.07 5.84
CA TRP A 130 1.40 12.97 5.89
C TRP A 130 1.86 11.96 6.93
N ALA A 131 1.03 11.74 7.94
CA ALA A 131 1.30 10.85 9.07
C ALA A 131 0.47 9.56 9.03
N GLY A 132 -0.32 9.36 7.96
CA GLY A 132 -1.08 8.15 7.72
C GLY A 132 -2.03 7.79 8.86
N ILE A 133 -1.95 6.55 9.32
CA ILE A 133 -2.79 5.98 10.38
C ILE A 133 -1.86 5.38 11.44
N PRO A 134 -1.37 6.21 12.39
CA PRO A 134 -0.20 5.87 13.21
C PRO A 134 -0.49 4.99 14.43
N GLY A 135 -1.75 4.58 14.64
CA GLY A 135 -2.12 3.77 15.80
C GLY A 135 -2.03 4.53 17.13
N GLN A 136 -1.76 3.79 18.21
CA GLN A 136 -1.90 4.29 19.59
C GLN A 136 -0.93 5.41 19.98
N GLU A 137 0.21 5.51 19.32
CA GLU A 137 1.28 6.51 19.58
C GLU A 137 1.24 7.69 18.59
N SER A 138 0.05 8.00 18.05
CA SER A 138 -0.17 9.09 17.08
C SER A 138 0.50 10.40 17.50
N GLY A 139 0.22 10.88 18.71
CA GLY A 139 0.72 12.16 19.20
C GLY A 139 2.21 12.19 19.49
N ASN A 140 2.76 11.13 20.11
CA ASN A 140 4.19 11.05 20.40
C ASN A 140 5.00 10.99 19.10
N SER A 141 4.58 10.15 18.15
CA SER A 141 5.27 9.98 16.88
C SER A 141 5.35 11.27 16.05
N ILE A 142 4.25 12.02 15.95
CA ILE A 142 4.27 13.29 15.20
C ILE A 142 5.07 14.38 15.94
N THR A 143 5.03 14.39 17.28
CA THR A 143 5.83 15.32 18.08
C THR A 143 7.32 15.07 17.88
N ASP A 144 7.76 13.81 17.84
CA ASP A 144 9.15 13.46 17.59
C ASP A 144 9.66 13.94 16.23
N VAL A 145 8.82 13.86 15.19
CA VAL A 145 9.16 14.39 13.87
C VAL A 145 9.17 15.91 13.87
N LEU A 146 8.09 16.57 14.33
CA LEU A 146 7.96 18.03 14.32
C LEU A 146 9.10 18.74 15.07
N TYR A 147 9.60 18.14 16.15
CA TYR A 147 10.70 18.68 16.96
C TYR A 147 12.08 18.13 16.57
N GLY A 148 12.18 17.34 15.49
CA GLY A 148 13.45 16.84 14.98
C GLY A 148 14.15 15.81 15.86
N LYS A 149 13.45 15.22 16.85
CA LYS A 149 13.95 14.04 17.58
C LYS A 149 14.11 12.84 16.63
N VAL A 150 13.22 12.77 15.63
CA VAL A 150 13.34 11.88 14.48
C VAL A 150 13.41 12.74 13.22
N ASN A 151 14.50 12.61 12.45
CA ASN A 151 14.61 13.21 11.13
C ASN A 151 13.74 12.42 10.14
N PRO A 152 12.76 13.03 9.45
CA PRO A 152 11.88 12.30 8.55
C PRO A 152 12.65 11.74 7.35
N ALA A 153 12.36 10.48 7.03
CA ALA A 153 12.91 9.78 5.87
C ALA A 153 11.83 9.01 5.09
N ALA A 154 10.59 9.01 5.60
CA ALA A 154 9.47 8.33 4.95
C ALA A 154 9.28 8.85 3.52
N ARG A 155 8.87 7.95 2.64
CA ARG A 155 8.53 8.23 1.25
C ARG A 155 7.05 7.92 1.05
N THR A 156 6.34 8.77 0.32
CA THR A 156 4.92 8.53 0.03
C THR A 156 4.77 7.21 -0.75
N PRO A 157 3.95 6.25 -0.27
CA PRO A 157 3.77 4.97 -0.96
C PRO A 157 2.73 5.02 -2.09
N PHE A 158 2.24 6.21 -2.41
CA PHE A 158 1.29 6.50 -3.49
C PHE A 158 1.55 7.91 -4.05
N THR A 159 1.01 8.19 -5.23
CA THR A 159 1.12 9.48 -5.90
C THR A 159 0.09 10.48 -5.33
N TRP A 160 0.48 11.75 -5.16
CA TRP A 160 -0.42 12.85 -4.81
C TRP A 160 -0.81 13.62 -6.07
N GLY A 161 -1.93 13.24 -6.67
CA GLY A 161 -2.49 13.86 -7.88
C GLY A 161 -3.11 15.24 -7.63
N LYS A 162 -3.23 16.03 -8.72
CA LYS A 162 -3.90 17.34 -8.68
C LYS A 162 -5.43 17.24 -8.64
N THR A 163 -5.96 16.22 -9.31
CA THR A 163 -7.41 15.95 -9.41
C THR A 163 -7.66 14.45 -9.29
N ARG A 164 -8.91 14.06 -9.04
CA ARG A 164 -9.33 12.66 -8.99
C ARG A 164 -9.10 11.95 -10.32
N GLU A 165 -9.38 12.63 -11.43
CA GLU A 165 -9.27 12.09 -12.78
C GLU A 165 -7.81 11.84 -13.18
N SER A 166 -6.86 12.55 -12.57
CA SER A 166 -5.43 12.37 -12.87
C SER A 166 -4.89 10.97 -12.51
N TYR A 167 -5.59 10.23 -11.63
CA TYR A 167 -5.26 8.84 -11.30
C TYR A 167 -5.66 7.86 -12.42
N GLY A 168 -6.60 8.24 -13.29
CA GLY A 168 -7.04 7.42 -14.43
C GLY A 168 -7.92 6.20 -14.09
N THR A 169 -8.06 5.87 -12.80
CA THR A 169 -8.95 4.82 -12.29
C THR A 169 -9.88 5.39 -11.24
N ASP A 170 -11.07 4.80 -11.10
CA ASP A 170 -12.04 5.21 -10.10
C ASP A 170 -12.90 4.03 -9.61
N ILE A 171 -13.57 4.22 -8.48
CA ILE A 171 -14.53 3.27 -7.92
C ILE A 171 -15.81 3.27 -8.74
N LEU A 172 -16.39 2.09 -8.94
CA LEU A 172 -17.71 1.91 -9.51
C LEU A 172 -18.77 1.99 -8.40
N TYR A 173 -19.35 3.17 -8.16
CA TYR A 173 -20.38 3.37 -7.12
C TYR A 173 -21.76 2.87 -7.55
N GLU A 174 -22.05 2.90 -8.85
CA GLU A 174 -23.37 2.56 -9.39
C GLU A 174 -23.34 1.23 -10.15
N PRO A 175 -24.30 0.32 -9.93
CA PRO A 175 -24.39 -0.92 -10.69
C PRO A 175 -24.47 -0.66 -12.20
N ASN A 176 -23.59 -1.31 -12.96
CA ASN A 176 -23.47 -1.12 -14.41
C ASN A 176 -23.98 -2.32 -15.25
N ASN A 177 -24.61 -3.31 -14.62
CA ASN A 177 -25.05 -4.55 -15.29
C ASN A 177 -26.52 -4.91 -14.98
N GLY A 178 -27.39 -3.90 -14.89
CA GLY A 178 -28.81 -4.08 -14.58
C GLY A 178 -29.01 -4.75 -13.22
N GLN A 179 -29.67 -5.91 -13.22
CA GLN A 179 -29.87 -6.74 -12.02
C GLN A 179 -28.82 -7.86 -11.87
N GLY A 180 -27.85 -7.93 -12.80
CA GLY A 180 -26.73 -8.85 -12.75
C GLY A 180 -25.58 -8.33 -11.89
N ALA A 181 -24.53 -9.14 -11.75
CA ALA A 181 -23.32 -8.73 -11.04
C ALA A 181 -22.64 -7.53 -11.73
N PRO A 182 -22.32 -6.44 -11.01
CA PRO A 182 -21.52 -5.34 -11.56
C PRO A 182 -20.21 -5.84 -12.17
N GLN A 183 -19.73 -5.17 -13.22
CA GLN A 183 -18.50 -5.52 -13.93
C GLN A 183 -17.48 -4.38 -13.78
N VAL A 184 -16.29 -4.70 -13.27
CA VAL A 184 -15.17 -3.75 -13.20
C VAL A 184 -14.09 -4.23 -14.15
N ASP A 185 -13.98 -3.56 -15.30
CA ASP A 185 -12.99 -3.89 -16.32
C ASP A 185 -11.68 -3.14 -16.05
N PHE A 186 -10.61 -3.87 -15.74
CA PHE A 186 -9.28 -3.34 -15.45
C PHE A 186 -8.54 -2.97 -16.76
N THR A 187 -9.16 -2.09 -17.55
CA THR A 187 -8.70 -1.69 -18.89
C THR A 187 -7.38 -0.91 -18.87
N GLU A 188 -7.05 -0.30 -17.74
CA GLU A 188 -5.78 0.37 -17.48
C GLU A 188 -4.61 -0.62 -17.38
N GLY A 189 -4.89 -1.90 -17.12
CA GLY A 189 -3.87 -2.95 -16.96
C GLY A 189 -2.87 -2.60 -15.87
N VAL A 190 -1.57 -2.58 -16.21
CA VAL A 190 -0.49 -2.30 -15.24
C VAL A 190 -0.32 -0.81 -14.88
N PHE A 191 -1.10 0.08 -15.49
CA PHE A 191 -0.90 1.54 -15.45
C PHE A 191 -1.74 2.23 -14.37
N ILE A 192 -1.58 1.78 -13.13
CA ILE A 192 -2.14 2.41 -11.92
C ILE A 192 -1.11 3.30 -11.22
N ASP A 193 -1.57 4.22 -10.37
CA ASP A 193 -0.74 5.15 -9.60
C ASP A 193 0.37 5.79 -10.47
N TYR A 194 1.62 5.84 -10.01
CA TYR A 194 2.71 6.52 -10.72
C TYR A 194 2.93 6.03 -12.16
N ARG A 195 2.58 4.77 -12.46
CA ARG A 195 2.67 4.21 -13.82
C ARG A 195 1.61 4.84 -14.73
N GLY A 196 0.40 5.05 -14.20
CA GLY A 196 -0.68 5.77 -14.88
C GLY A 196 -0.35 7.25 -15.11
N PHE A 197 0.21 7.91 -14.10
CA PHE A 197 0.67 9.30 -14.21
C PHE A 197 1.81 9.45 -15.23
N ASP A 198 2.78 8.53 -15.24
CA ASP A 198 3.88 8.56 -16.20
C ASP A 198 3.41 8.27 -17.63
N LYS A 199 2.49 7.31 -17.83
CA LYS A 199 1.93 7.00 -19.15
C LYS A 199 1.13 8.15 -19.72
N SER A 200 0.32 8.82 -18.89
CA SER A 200 -0.52 9.95 -19.31
C SER A 200 0.23 11.28 -19.35
N ASN A 201 1.51 11.31 -18.95
CA ASN A 201 2.29 12.54 -18.70
C ASN A 201 1.61 13.50 -17.71
N ALA A 202 0.72 13.01 -16.84
CA ALA A 202 0.17 13.81 -15.75
C ALA A 202 1.29 14.16 -14.76
N THR A 203 1.31 15.43 -14.32
CA THR A 203 2.30 15.90 -13.33
C THR A 203 1.68 15.86 -11.94
N PRO A 204 2.16 14.97 -11.04
CA PRO A 204 1.69 14.94 -9.67
C PRO A 204 2.17 16.17 -8.89
N ILE A 205 1.54 16.44 -7.76
CA ILE A 205 2.03 17.43 -6.78
C ILE A 205 3.23 16.84 -6.05
N TYR A 206 3.07 15.61 -5.54
CA TYR A 206 4.15 14.81 -4.97
C TYR A 206 4.13 13.42 -5.62
N GLU A 207 5.22 13.05 -6.28
CA GLU A 207 5.35 11.76 -6.96
C GLU A 207 5.48 10.58 -5.98
N PHE A 208 5.14 9.37 -6.43
CA PHE A 208 5.42 8.14 -5.67
C PHE A 208 6.90 8.08 -5.25
N GLY A 209 7.14 7.66 -4.00
CA GLY A 209 8.48 7.58 -3.45
C GLY A 209 9.08 8.94 -3.06
N TYR A 210 8.35 10.05 -3.15
CA TYR A 210 8.80 11.37 -2.68
C TYR A 210 8.76 11.50 -1.15
N GLY A 211 9.76 12.17 -0.59
CA GLY A 211 9.77 12.60 0.80
C GLY A 211 10.96 13.53 1.05
N LEU A 212 10.80 14.47 1.99
CA LEU A 212 11.87 15.36 2.41
C LEU A 212 12.58 14.82 3.66
N SER A 213 13.68 15.48 4.01
CA SER A 213 14.46 15.26 5.23
C SER A 213 14.91 16.62 5.77
N TYR A 214 15.29 16.68 7.05
CA TYR A 214 15.95 17.85 7.62
C TYR A 214 17.42 17.97 7.22
N THR A 215 17.94 17.00 6.46
CA THR A 215 19.27 17.05 5.83
C THR A 215 19.17 16.87 4.31
N THR A 216 20.29 16.92 3.59
CA THR A 216 20.36 16.72 2.14
C THR A 216 21.28 15.56 1.79
N PHE A 217 20.99 14.89 0.67
CA PHE A 217 21.76 13.75 0.20
C PHE A 217 22.15 13.90 -1.27
N ASN A 218 23.37 13.46 -1.59
CA ASN A 218 23.89 13.38 -2.95
C ASN A 218 24.09 11.93 -3.38
N TYR A 219 23.88 11.65 -4.66
CA TYR A 219 23.95 10.32 -5.26
C TYR A 219 25.09 10.31 -6.29
N SER A 220 25.99 9.33 -6.21
CA SER A 220 27.14 9.23 -7.11
C SER A 220 27.60 7.78 -7.32
N ASN A 221 28.58 7.58 -8.22
CA ASN A 221 29.29 6.31 -8.42
C ASN A 221 28.36 5.11 -8.67
N LEU A 222 27.48 5.20 -9.67
CA LEU A 222 26.67 4.06 -10.10
C LEU A 222 27.56 2.96 -10.66
N VAL A 223 27.44 1.75 -10.11
CA VAL A 223 28.12 0.55 -10.61
C VAL A 223 27.09 -0.55 -10.80
N ILE A 224 27.02 -1.09 -12.02
CA ILE A 224 26.14 -2.21 -12.37
C ILE A 224 27.05 -3.40 -12.68
N THR A 225 26.92 -4.46 -11.90
CA THR A 225 27.71 -5.69 -12.09
C THR A 225 26.78 -6.80 -12.56
N SER A 226 27.09 -7.44 -13.68
CA SER A 226 26.37 -8.63 -14.12
C SER A 226 26.78 -9.86 -13.32
N ALA A 227 25.80 -10.67 -12.95
CA ALA A 227 26.01 -11.95 -12.31
C ALA A 227 26.05 -13.07 -13.35
N ASN A 228 26.79 -14.15 -13.07
CA ASN A 228 26.82 -15.34 -13.91
C ASN A 228 25.63 -16.27 -13.60
N ALA A 229 24.43 -15.82 -13.92
CA ALA A 229 23.22 -16.62 -13.77
C ALA A 229 23.09 -17.63 -14.91
N GLY A 230 22.54 -18.82 -14.60
CA GLY A 230 22.25 -19.84 -15.61
C GLY A 230 21.18 -19.39 -16.62
N ASN A 231 20.92 -20.23 -17.63
CA ASN A 231 19.80 -19.99 -18.53
C ASN A 231 18.47 -20.22 -17.82
N TYR A 232 17.43 -19.49 -18.24
CA TYR A 232 16.08 -19.79 -17.82
C TYR A 232 15.59 -21.09 -18.48
N THR A 233 15.35 -22.11 -17.67
CA THR A 233 14.75 -23.38 -18.11
C THR A 233 13.33 -23.50 -17.58
N PRO A 234 12.32 -23.60 -18.46
CA PRO A 234 10.95 -23.90 -18.07
C PRO A 234 10.87 -25.18 -17.23
N THR A 235 10.00 -25.17 -16.22
CA THR A 235 9.74 -26.35 -15.41
C THR A 235 9.05 -27.42 -16.25
N VAL A 236 9.48 -28.67 -16.10
CA VAL A 236 8.92 -29.83 -16.81
C VAL A 236 8.65 -30.95 -15.82
N GLY A 237 7.86 -31.94 -16.25
CA GLY A 237 7.51 -33.11 -15.45
C GLY A 237 6.08 -33.08 -14.93
N THR A 238 5.79 -33.95 -13.97
CA THR A 238 4.46 -34.13 -13.39
C THR A 238 4.53 -34.13 -11.87
N THR A 239 3.43 -33.79 -11.21
CA THR A 239 3.25 -34.07 -9.79
C THR A 239 3.28 -35.58 -9.53
N ALA A 240 3.37 -35.98 -8.26
CA ALA A 240 2.96 -37.33 -7.88
C ALA A 240 1.43 -37.46 -8.02
N SER A 241 0.94 -38.70 -8.07
CA SER A 241 -0.50 -38.98 -7.93
C SER A 241 -1.00 -38.48 -6.57
N ALA A 242 -2.27 -38.09 -6.50
CA ALA A 242 -2.91 -37.70 -5.24
C ALA A 242 -2.87 -38.89 -4.25
N PRO A 243 -2.24 -38.74 -3.08
CA PRO A 243 -2.17 -39.83 -2.10
C PRO A 243 -3.49 -39.95 -1.33
N VAL A 244 -3.83 -41.17 -0.91
CA VAL A 244 -4.86 -41.42 0.11
C VAL A 244 -4.17 -41.72 1.43
N LEU A 245 -4.44 -40.91 2.46
CA LEU A 245 -3.88 -41.07 3.79
C LEU A 245 -4.97 -41.60 4.74
N GLY A 246 -4.81 -42.83 5.22
CA GLY A 246 -5.78 -43.48 6.10
C GLY A 246 -6.97 -44.10 5.35
N ASN A 247 -8.05 -44.35 6.09
CA ASN A 247 -9.32 -44.87 5.56
C ASN A 247 -10.49 -44.31 6.38
N PHE A 248 -11.71 -44.53 5.89
CA PHE A 248 -12.94 -44.10 6.54
C PHE A 248 -13.99 -45.23 6.48
N SER A 249 -14.90 -45.26 7.47
CA SER A 249 -16.01 -46.22 7.46
C SER A 249 -17.00 -45.89 6.35
N THR A 250 -17.53 -46.90 5.66
CA THR A 250 -18.60 -46.75 4.66
C THR A 250 -20.00 -46.88 5.28
N ASN A 251 -20.10 -47.06 6.59
CA ASN A 251 -21.37 -47.13 7.31
C ASN A 251 -21.79 -45.73 7.79
N LEU A 252 -22.86 -45.19 7.23
CA LEU A 252 -23.36 -43.85 7.59
C LEU A 252 -23.78 -43.72 9.06
N ALA A 253 -24.12 -44.84 9.72
CA ALA A 253 -24.47 -44.83 11.14
C ALA A 253 -23.30 -44.39 12.04
N ASP A 254 -22.05 -44.61 11.61
CA ASP A 254 -20.85 -44.25 12.37
C ASP A 254 -20.64 -42.72 12.43
N TYR A 255 -21.34 -41.97 11.57
CA TYR A 255 -21.26 -40.51 11.47
C TYR A 255 -22.50 -39.80 12.04
N LEU A 256 -23.43 -40.52 12.68
CA LEU A 256 -24.59 -39.90 13.32
C LEU A 256 -24.17 -39.02 14.50
N PHE A 257 -24.92 -37.94 14.73
CA PHE A 257 -24.66 -37.07 15.86
C PHE A 257 -24.78 -37.85 17.19
N PRO A 258 -23.74 -37.86 18.04
CA PRO A 258 -23.70 -38.69 19.24
C PRO A 258 -24.50 -38.05 20.38
N ASN A 259 -25.83 -38.03 20.25
CA ASN A 259 -26.75 -37.39 21.21
C ASN A 259 -26.58 -37.85 22.66
N ALA A 260 -26.08 -39.07 22.87
CA ALA A 260 -25.80 -39.61 24.21
C ALA A 260 -24.52 -39.05 24.85
N SER A 261 -23.60 -38.49 24.06
CA SER A 261 -22.28 -38.03 24.52
C SER A 261 -22.23 -36.52 24.80
N PHE A 262 -22.90 -35.71 23.98
CA PHE A 262 -23.05 -34.29 24.24
C PHE A 262 -24.31 -33.72 23.59
N ARG A 263 -24.77 -32.60 24.13
CA ARG A 263 -25.96 -31.90 23.66
C ARG A 263 -25.66 -31.15 22.37
N TYR A 264 -26.58 -31.21 21.42
CA TYR A 264 -26.56 -30.34 20.24
C TYR A 264 -26.66 -28.87 20.64
N VAL A 265 -25.69 -28.07 20.18
CA VAL A 265 -25.68 -26.62 20.35
C VAL A 265 -26.24 -25.98 19.07
N PRO A 266 -27.36 -25.23 19.14
CA PRO A 266 -27.89 -24.51 17.99
C PRO A 266 -26.85 -23.64 17.29
N GLU A 267 -26.94 -23.55 15.96
CA GLU A 267 -26.04 -22.76 15.08
C GLU A 267 -24.57 -23.19 15.04
N TYR A 268 -24.15 -24.11 15.90
CA TYR A 268 -22.83 -24.72 15.80
C TYR A 268 -22.79 -25.69 14.62
N ILE A 269 -21.77 -25.55 13.78
CA ILE A 269 -21.60 -26.39 12.58
C ILE A 269 -20.87 -27.66 12.98
N TYR A 270 -21.58 -28.78 12.90
CA TYR A 270 -21.05 -30.11 13.21
C TYR A 270 -20.81 -30.92 11.93
N PRO A 271 -19.85 -31.87 11.94
CA PRO A 271 -19.63 -32.77 10.81
C PRO A 271 -20.60 -33.97 10.79
N TYR A 272 -21.45 -34.13 11.81
CA TYR A 272 -22.29 -35.32 11.97
C TYR A 272 -23.57 -35.27 11.14
N LEU A 273 -24.03 -36.44 10.73
CA LEU A 273 -25.32 -36.63 10.10
C LEU A 273 -26.44 -36.68 11.14
N ASN A 274 -27.62 -36.18 10.80
CA ASN A 274 -28.83 -36.31 11.61
C ASN A 274 -29.60 -37.62 11.32
N THR A 275 -29.40 -38.21 10.13
CA THR A 275 -29.99 -39.48 9.67
C THR A 275 -29.01 -40.24 8.78
N THR A 276 -29.21 -41.55 8.63
CA THR A 276 -28.45 -42.40 7.71
C THR A 276 -28.90 -42.29 6.25
N ASP A 277 -29.97 -41.55 5.95
CA ASP A 277 -30.31 -41.16 4.58
C ASP A 277 -29.49 -39.91 4.22
N ALA A 278 -28.47 -40.08 3.36
CA ALA A 278 -27.57 -39.01 2.97
C ALA A 278 -28.27 -37.82 2.28
N LYS A 279 -29.37 -38.06 1.54
CA LYS A 279 -30.15 -37.00 0.90
C LYS A 279 -30.93 -36.20 1.96
N ALA A 280 -31.57 -36.90 2.88
CA ALA A 280 -32.28 -36.24 3.98
C ALA A 280 -31.31 -35.51 4.93
N ALA A 281 -30.08 -36.04 5.10
CA ALA A 281 -29.07 -35.43 5.96
C ALA A 281 -28.44 -34.17 5.39
N SER A 282 -28.24 -34.10 4.07
CA SER A 282 -27.74 -32.88 3.42
C SER A 282 -28.77 -31.76 3.42
N ALA A 283 -30.06 -32.12 3.33
CA ALA A 283 -31.18 -31.20 3.13
C ALA A 283 -31.02 -30.28 1.89
N ASP A 284 -30.15 -30.65 0.96
CA ASP A 284 -29.91 -29.90 -0.27
C ASP A 284 -30.99 -30.27 -1.32
N PRO A 285 -31.82 -29.30 -1.79
CA PRO A 285 -32.86 -29.56 -2.77
C PRO A 285 -32.34 -30.04 -4.13
N SER A 286 -31.06 -29.78 -4.44
CA SER A 286 -30.38 -30.18 -5.67
C SER A 286 -29.51 -31.43 -5.50
N TYR A 287 -29.61 -32.13 -4.36
CA TYR A 287 -28.85 -33.34 -4.07
C TYR A 287 -29.12 -34.48 -5.06
N GLY A 288 -28.06 -35.19 -5.44
CA GLY A 288 -28.12 -36.44 -6.20
C GLY A 288 -27.42 -36.40 -7.56
N GLN A 289 -26.91 -35.24 -7.96
CA GLN A 289 -26.07 -35.10 -9.14
C GLN A 289 -24.69 -35.73 -8.92
N THR A 290 -24.15 -36.34 -9.96
CA THR A 290 -22.78 -36.84 -10.00
C THR A 290 -21.79 -35.71 -10.26
N ALA A 291 -20.51 -35.94 -9.95
CA ALA A 291 -19.45 -34.98 -10.24
C ALA A 291 -19.37 -34.63 -11.74
N ALA A 292 -19.64 -35.59 -12.64
CA ALA A 292 -19.59 -35.36 -14.09
C ALA A 292 -20.72 -34.47 -14.61
N GLU A 293 -21.85 -34.40 -13.90
CA GLU A 293 -23.00 -33.56 -14.28
C GLU A 293 -22.83 -32.11 -13.78
N LEU A 294 -22.17 -31.93 -12.63
CA LEU A 294 -22.08 -30.64 -11.96
C LEU A 294 -20.72 -29.95 -12.13
N LEU A 295 -19.63 -30.71 -12.11
CA LEU A 295 -18.28 -30.16 -12.05
C LEU A 295 -17.62 -30.10 -13.44
N PRO A 296 -16.68 -29.17 -13.65
CA PRO A 296 -15.88 -29.14 -14.87
C PRO A 296 -15.07 -30.44 -15.09
N PRO A 297 -14.66 -30.73 -16.34
CA PRO A 297 -13.76 -31.83 -16.63
C PRO A 297 -12.52 -31.83 -15.71
N HIS A 298 -12.06 -33.04 -15.35
CA HIS A 298 -10.88 -33.28 -14.50
C HIS A 298 -10.99 -32.84 -13.03
N ALA A 299 -12.15 -32.35 -12.55
CA ALA A 299 -12.32 -31.89 -11.17
C ALA A 299 -12.07 -32.97 -10.09
N THR A 300 -12.17 -34.26 -10.42
CA THR A 300 -11.95 -35.38 -9.52
C THR A 300 -10.77 -36.29 -9.93
N ASP A 301 -9.92 -35.80 -10.85
CA ASP A 301 -8.76 -36.56 -11.34
C ASP A 301 -7.61 -36.55 -10.31
N GLY A 302 -7.31 -37.73 -9.75
CA GLY A 302 -6.20 -37.93 -8.81
C GLY A 302 -4.88 -38.37 -9.46
N SER A 303 -4.81 -38.41 -10.80
CA SER A 303 -3.60 -38.82 -11.53
C SER A 303 -2.50 -37.74 -11.49
N PRO A 304 -1.23 -38.09 -11.79
CA PRO A 304 -0.15 -37.12 -11.93
C PRO A 304 -0.52 -35.98 -12.90
N GLN A 305 -0.42 -34.74 -12.42
CA GLN A 305 -0.74 -33.55 -13.22
C GLN A 305 0.54 -32.93 -13.78
N ALA A 306 0.50 -32.41 -15.00
CA ALA A 306 1.65 -31.72 -15.60
C ALA A 306 2.02 -30.46 -14.79
N LEU A 307 3.31 -30.26 -14.56
CA LEU A 307 3.79 -29.03 -13.92
C LEU A 307 3.70 -27.86 -14.90
N LEU A 308 3.27 -26.70 -14.40
CA LEU A 308 3.28 -25.46 -15.17
C LEU A 308 4.72 -25.00 -15.40
N ALA A 309 5.02 -24.55 -16.62
CA ALA A 309 6.35 -24.09 -17.04
C ALA A 309 6.92 -22.94 -16.19
N ALA A 310 6.05 -22.03 -15.74
CA ALA A 310 6.37 -20.92 -14.86
C ALA A 310 6.40 -21.29 -13.36
N GLY A 311 5.99 -22.51 -13.02
CA GLY A 311 5.94 -23.03 -11.64
C GLY A 311 7.19 -23.80 -11.24
N GLY A 312 7.08 -24.68 -10.25
CA GLY A 312 8.15 -25.59 -9.81
C GLY A 312 8.53 -25.44 -8.33
N ALA A 313 8.24 -24.28 -7.72
CA ALA A 313 8.36 -24.05 -6.29
C ALA A 313 7.31 -23.01 -5.83
N PRO A 314 7.03 -22.88 -4.53
CA PRO A 314 6.25 -21.76 -4.00
C PRO A 314 6.88 -20.42 -4.47
N GLY A 315 6.08 -19.59 -5.15
CA GLY A 315 6.55 -18.35 -5.76
C GLY A 315 6.94 -18.44 -7.25
N GLY A 316 6.90 -19.64 -7.86
CA GLY A 316 7.18 -19.85 -9.28
C GLY A 316 8.49 -20.59 -9.54
N ASN A 317 8.93 -20.59 -10.80
CA ASN A 317 10.18 -21.23 -11.21
C ASN A 317 11.37 -20.63 -10.44
N PRO A 318 12.20 -21.44 -9.75
CA PRO A 318 13.34 -20.96 -8.97
C PRO A 318 14.29 -20.01 -9.74
N ALA A 319 14.47 -20.23 -11.05
CA ALA A 319 15.34 -19.41 -11.88
C ALA A 319 14.84 -17.95 -12.06
N LEU A 320 13.57 -17.66 -11.72
CA LEU A 320 13.05 -16.29 -11.67
C LEU A 320 13.73 -15.44 -10.59
N TRP A 321 14.25 -16.11 -9.56
CA TRP A 321 14.87 -15.50 -8.39
C TRP A 321 16.40 -15.45 -8.49
N ASP A 322 16.98 -15.87 -9.63
CA ASP A 322 18.39 -15.68 -9.91
C ASP A 322 18.69 -14.18 -9.98
N VAL A 323 19.73 -13.74 -9.27
CA VAL A 323 20.29 -12.39 -9.44
C VAL A 323 20.96 -12.32 -10.81
N LEU A 324 20.54 -11.38 -11.65
CA LEU A 324 21.18 -11.10 -12.94
C LEU A 324 22.14 -9.93 -12.87
N TYR A 325 21.83 -8.94 -12.04
CA TYR A 325 22.67 -7.78 -11.83
C TYR A 325 22.64 -7.35 -10.37
N THR A 326 23.73 -6.77 -9.88
CA THR A 326 23.75 -6.00 -8.63
C THR A 326 24.04 -4.54 -8.98
N VAL A 327 23.15 -3.65 -8.54
CA VAL A 327 23.25 -2.20 -8.75
C VAL A 327 23.70 -1.55 -7.45
N ASN A 328 24.85 -0.87 -7.49
CA ASN A 328 25.41 -0.13 -6.37
C ASN A 328 25.46 1.37 -6.67
N ALA A 329 25.24 2.20 -5.65
CA ALA A 329 25.46 3.63 -5.71
C ALA A 329 25.99 4.17 -4.37
N THR A 330 26.79 5.24 -4.40
CA THR A 330 27.23 5.95 -3.20
C THR A 330 26.25 7.06 -2.85
N ILE A 331 25.77 7.06 -1.61
CA ILE A 331 24.86 8.04 -1.04
C ILE A 331 25.61 8.82 0.03
N THR A 332 25.72 10.14 -0.12
CA THR A 332 26.46 11.00 0.80
C THR A 332 25.50 11.98 1.46
N ASN A 333 25.51 12.06 2.79
CA ASN A 333 24.80 13.11 3.51
C ASN A 333 25.60 14.41 3.45
N THR A 334 25.06 15.40 2.74
CA THR A 334 25.71 16.69 2.47
C THR A 334 25.22 17.81 3.38
N GLY A 335 24.27 17.53 4.29
CA GLY A 335 23.79 18.52 5.25
C GLY A 335 24.53 18.47 6.60
N SER A 336 23.96 19.17 7.58
CA SER A 336 24.55 19.36 8.91
C SER A 336 23.99 18.43 9.98
N LEU A 337 22.93 17.68 9.68
CA LEU A 337 22.28 16.75 10.61
C LEU A 337 22.44 15.31 10.11
N GLY A 338 22.56 14.37 11.06
CA GLY A 338 22.34 12.96 10.77
C GLY A 338 20.90 12.75 10.27
N GLY A 339 20.73 11.80 9.36
CA GLY A 339 19.42 11.50 8.80
C GLY A 339 19.41 10.16 8.10
N GLU A 340 18.25 9.80 7.58
CA GLU A 340 18.11 8.58 6.79
C GLU A 340 17.65 8.93 5.38
N GLU A 341 18.21 8.23 4.40
CA GLU A 341 17.85 8.34 2.99
C GLU A 341 17.19 7.04 2.54
N VAL A 342 16.29 7.13 1.57
CA VAL A 342 15.64 5.98 0.94
C VAL A 342 15.96 5.97 -0.56
N PRO A 343 17.17 5.52 -0.95
CA PRO A 343 17.52 5.30 -2.35
C PRO A 343 16.56 4.28 -2.97
N GLN A 344 16.11 4.58 -4.19
CA GLN A 344 15.19 3.73 -4.93
C GLN A 344 15.79 3.37 -6.29
N LEU A 345 15.73 2.08 -6.62
CA LEU A 345 16.07 1.52 -7.92
C LEU A 345 14.80 1.31 -8.75
N TYR A 346 14.76 1.96 -9.90
CA TYR A 346 13.73 1.81 -10.90
C TYR A 346 14.31 1.18 -12.18
N ILE A 347 13.56 0.27 -12.80
CA ILE A 347 13.94 -0.34 -14.08
C ILE A 347 12.93 0.05 -15.17
N SER A 348 13.44 0.46 -16.33
CA SER A 348 12.68 0.51 -17.57
C SER A 348 12.88 -0.79 -18.35
N LEU A 349 11.78 -1.47 -18.72
CA LEU A 349 11.82 -2.71 -19.50
C LEU A 349 11.94 -2.46 -21.02
N GLY A 350 11.60 -1.24 -21.46
CA GLY A 350 11.86 -0.72 -22.80
C GLY A 350 10.81 -1.05 -23.87
N GLY A 351 9.83 -1.91 -23.60
CA GLY A 351 8.77 -2.24 -24.55
C GLY A 351 7.71 -1.13 -24.70
N PRO A 352 6.97 -1.11 -25.82
CA PRO A 352 5.99 -0.06 -26.12
C PRO A 352 4.78 -0.05 -25.18
N ASN A 353 4.48 -1.19 -24.54
CA ASN A 353 3.38 -1.36 -23.60
C ASN A 353 3.87 -1.44 -22.14
N ASP A 354 5.16 -1.23 -21.89
CA ASP A 354 5.71 -1.24 -20.55
C ASP A 354 5.54 0.12 -19.87
N PRO A 355 5.39 0.17 -18.54
CA PRO A 355 5.55 1.40 -17.78
C PRO A 355 6.93 2.01 -18.03
N LYS A 356 6.99 3.35 -18.04
CA LYS A 356 8.24 4.10 -18.23
C LYS A 356 9.33 3.61 -17.28
N VAL A 357 8.96 3.42 -16.02
CA VAL A 357 9.80 2.87 -14.96
C VAL A 357 8.99 2.00 -14.00
N LEU A 358 9.68 1.06 -13.35
CA LEU A 358 9.12 0.14 -12.36
C LEU A 358 10.04 0.08 -11.15
N LEU A 359 9.52 0.33 -9.94
CA LEU A 359 10.30 0.13 -8.71
C LEU A 359 10.71 -1.35 -8.61
N ARG A 360 11.99 -1.61 -8.30
CA ARG A 360 12.56 -2.96 -8.13
C ARG A 360 13.40 -3.13 -6.88
N GLY A 361 13.97 -2.06 -6.34
CA GLY A 361 14.71 -2.12 -5.10
C GLY A 361 14.63 -0.80 -4.36
N PHE A 362 14.75 -0.85 -3.05
CA PHE A 362 14.96 0.32 -2.21
C PHE A 362 15.59 -0.15 -0.90
N GLU A 363 16.24 0.77 -0.20
CA GLU A 363 16.81 0.52 1.12
C GLU A 363 16.64 1.78 1.97
N ARG A 364 16.68 1.66 3.30
CA ARG A 364 16.68 2.81 4.21
C ARG A 364 18.03 2.86 4.90
N LEU A 365 18.81 3.88 4.59
CA LEU A 365 20.20 4.02 5.03
C LEU A 365 20.30 5.17 6.03
N SER A 366 20.76 4.90 7.25
CA SER A 366 21.10 5.94 8.22
C SER A 366 22.54 6.44 7.97
N ILE A 367 22.70 7.75 7.76
CA ILE A 367 23.97 8.35 7.36
C ILE A 367 24.22 9.62 8.19
N ASN A 368 25.32 9.68 8.93
CA ASN A 368 25.69 10.88 9.68
C ASN A 368 26.09 12.02 8.74
N ALA A 369 26.05 13.25 9.23
CA ALA A 369 26.46 14.43 8.47
C ALA A 369 27.88 14.29 7.91
N GLY A 370 28.04 14.49 6.60
CA GLY A 370 29.33 14.36 5.89
C GLY A 370 29.77 12.93 5.58
N GLU A 371 29.07 11.90 6.08
CA GLU A 371 29.39 10.50 5.80
C GLU A 371 28.73 10.01 4.50
N SER A 372 29.20 8.86 4.03
CA SER A 372 28.63 8.16 2.86
C SER A 372 28.31 6.71 3.20
N ALA A 373 27.26 6.19 2.57
CA ALA A 373 26.89 4.78 2.58
C ALA A 373 26.74 4.26 1.14
N THR A 374 26.81 2.94 0.98
CA THR A 374 26.56 2.28 -0.29
C THR A 374 25.15 1.72 -0.31
N PHE A 375 24.33 2.17 -1.26
CA PHE A 375 23.10 1.50 -1.63
C PHE A 375 23.44 0.30 -2.52
N SER A 376 22.86 -0.87 -2.23
CA SER A 376 23.00 -2.08 -3.04
C SER A 376 21.65 -2.73 -3.25
N ALA A 377 21.28 -2.98 -4.51
CA ALA A 377 20.07 -3.73 -4.84
C ALA A 377 20.34 -4.76 -5.95
N ASP A 378 19.89 -5.98 -5.71
CA ASP A 378 19.89 -7.03 -6.72
C ASP A 378 18.71 -6.87 -7.68
N VAL A 379 18.97 -7.14 -8.96
CA VAL A 379 17.99 -7.22 -10.02
C VAL A 379 17.84 -8.67 -10.41
N LEU A 380 16.70 -9.26 -10.04
CA LEU A 380 16.39 -10.65 -10.32
C LEU A 380 15.96 -10.85 -11.77
N ARG A 381 16.01 -12.09 -12.25
CA ARG A 381 15.48 -12.43 -13.59
C ARG A 381 14.04 -11.98 -13.76
N ARG A 382 13.20 -12.20 -12.74
CA ARG A 382 11.80 -11.76 -12.72
C ARG A 382 11.67 -10.24 -12.88
N ASP A 383 12.60 -9.47 -12.32
CA ASP A 383 12.51 -8.01 -12.25
C ASP A 383 12.65 -7.36 -13.62
N VAL A 384 13.34 -8.02 -14.55
CA VAL A 384 13.54 -7.62 -15.95
C VAL A 384 12.70 -8.43 -16.95
N SER A 385 11.76 -9.24 -16.46
CA SER A 385 10.89 -10.08 -17.29
C SER A 385 9.50 -9.47 -17.50
N ASN A 386 8.86 -9.90 -18.58
CA ASN A 386 7.45 -9.70 -18.90
C ASN A 386 6.73 -11.05 -18.84
N TRP A 387 5.41 -11.04 -18.62
CA TRP A 387 4.58 -12.24 -18.75
C TRP A 387 4.10 -12.40 -20.20
N ASP A 388 4.30 -13.58 -20.78
CA ASP A 388 3.75 -13.96 -22.09
C ASP A 388 2.51 -14.85 -21.90
N PRO A 389 1.31 -14.37 -22.24
CA PRO A 389 0.08 -15.15 -22.13
C PRO A 389 -0.01 -16.31 -23.15
N VAL A 390 0.75 -16.28 -24.25
CA VAL A 390 0.79 -17.37 -25.24
C VAL A 390 1.65 -18.52 -24.71
N ALA A 391 2.86 -18.21 -24.24
CA ALA A 391 3.74 -19.20 -23.64
C ALA A 391 3.33 -19.61 -22.21
N GLN A 392 2.45 -18.84 -21.57
CA GLN A 392 2.12 -18.95 -20.14
C GLN A 392 3.37 -18.96 -19.26
N ASN A 393 4.31 -18.06 -19.57
CA ASN A 393 5.58 -18.00 -18.88
C ASN A 393 6.21 -16.60 -18.89
N TRP A 394 7.22 -16.42 -18.03
CA TRP A 394 8.05 -15.23 -17.99
C TRP A 394 9.13 -15.28 -19.08
N PHE A 395 9.38 -14.13 -19.70
CA PHE A 395 10.47 -13.96 -20.65
C PHE A 395 11.13 -12.60 -20.48
N ILE A 396 12.41 -12.51 -20.81
CA ILE A 396 13.12 -11.23 -20.91
C ILE A 396 13.00 -10.77 -22.35
N SER A 397 12.27 -9.67 -22.58
CA SER A 397 12.12 -9.10 -23.92
C SER A 397 13.45 -8.63 -24.50
N SER A 398 13.55 -8.43 -25.82
CA SER A 398 14.79 -7.95 -26.45
C SER A 398 15.01 -6.44 -26.34
N TYR A 399 14.04 -5.69 -25.81
CA TYR A 399 14.15 -4.24 -25.63
C TYR A 399 15.27 -3.88 -24.64
N PRO A 400 16.01 -2.76 -24.82
CA PRO A 400 17.04 -2.35 -23.88
C PRO A 400 16.47 -2.05 -22.49
N LYS A 401 17.14 -2.53 -21.43
CA LYS A 401 16.76 -2.27 -20.03
C LYS A 401 17.63 -1.16 -19.46
N ILE A 402 17.02 -0.24 -18.74
CA ILE A 402 17.74 0.88 -18.09
C ILE A 402 17.42 0.88 -16.60
N ALA A 403 18.45 0.88 -15.77
CA ALA A 403 18.35 1.13 -14.35
C ALA A 403 18.46 2.63 -14.06
N TYR A 404 17.62 3.13 -13.16
CA TYR A 404 17.62 4.48 -12.64
C TYR A 404 17.69 4.42 -11.12
N VAL A 405 18.58 5.21 -10.52
CA VAL A 405 18.70 5.33 -9.06
C VAL A 405 18.49 6.79 -8.65
N GLY A 406 17.68 6.98 -7.61
CA GLY A 406 17.43 8.30 -7.04
C GLY A 406 16.45 8.26 -5.85
N PRO A 407 16.12 9.42 -5.28
CA PRO A 407 15.30 9.51 -4.08
C PRO A 407 13.78 9.40 -4.32
N SER A 408 13.32 9.37 -5.58
CA SER A 408 11.88 9.25 -5.92
C SER A 408 11.65 8.75 -7.35
N SER A 409 10.39 8.41 -7.69
CA SER A 409 9.98 7.97 -9.04
C SER A 409 10.16 9.00 -10.15
N ARG A 410 10.50 10.26 -9.85
CA ARG A 410 10.75 11.29 -10.87
C ARG A 410 12.10 12.00 -10.74
N LYS A 411 12.86 11.72 -9.70
CA LYS A 411 14.20 12.27 -9.47
C LYS A 411 15.26 11.21 -9.73
N PHE A 412 15.49 10.87 -11.00
CA PHE A 412 16.55 9.94 -11.37
C PHE A 412 17.89 10.67 -11.46
N VAL A 413 18.74 10.50 -10.44
CA VAL A 413 20.05 11.17 -10.37
C VAL A 413 21.09 10.38 -11.17
N LEU A 414 21.00 9.05 -11.12
CA LEU A 414 21.92 8.14 -11.79
C LEU A 414 21.15 7.21 -12.72
N SER A 415 21.76 6.83 -13.84
CA SER A 415 21.20 5.82 -14.73
C SER A 415 22.28 5.02 -15.45
N GLY A 416 21.94 3.80 -15.85
CA GLY A 416 22.83 2.91 -16.60
C GLY A 416 22.07 1.79 -17.29
N THR A 417 22.56 1.35 -18.45
CA THR A 417 21.97 0.23 -19.19
C THR A 417 22.34 -1.10 -18.52
N LEU A 418 21.37 -2.02 -18.41
CA LEU A 418 21.64 -3.41 -18.06
C LEU A 418 22.11 -4.14 -19.34
N GLN A 419 23.38 -4.54 -19.38
CA GLN A 419 24.04 -5.15 -20.54
C GLN A 419 24.06 -6.67 -20.50
#